data_AF-A0A1Q6PLY3-F1
#
_entry.id   AF-A0A1Q6PLY3-F1
#
_cell.length_a   1.000
_cell.length_b   1.000
_cell.length_c   1.000
_cell.angle_alpha   90.00
_cell.angle_beta   90.00
_cell.angle_gamma   90.00
#
_symmetry.space_group_name_H-M   'P 1'
#
loop_
_entity.id
_entity.type
_entity.pdbx_description
1 polymer ?
#
loop_
_entity_poly.entity_id
_entity_poly.type
_entity_poly.pdbx_seq_one_letter_code
_entity_poly.pdbx_strand_id
1 'polypeptide(L)'
;MAVLMTGADEVRLATAAEYLKKYAVRVNTGEEIQVIGPASPSVGKVNDVYRKVLYLKSREYKELVWIKNHMERYIEINRGFADMRIQFDFNPMNIF
;
A
#
# COMPACT_ATOMS: atom_id res chain seq x y z
N MET A 1 -9.17 -4.32 -0.83
CA MET A 1 -8.60 -3.13 -0.19
C MET A 1 -7.53 -2.53 -1.09
N ALA A 2 -7.50 -1.21 -1.23
CA ALA A 2 -6.41 -0.48 -1.85
C ALA A 2 -5.58 0.24 -0.77
N VAL A 3 -4.28 0.33 -0.97
CA VAL A 3 -3.34 1.07 -0.12
C VAL A 3 -2.73 2.16 -0.97
N LEU A 4 -3.19 3.39 -0.78
CA LEU A 4 -2.73 4.56 -1.50
C LEU A 4 -1.56 5.17 -0.75
N MET A 5 -0.42 5.27 -1.42
CA MET A 5 0.80 5.91 -0.91
C MET A 5 1.10 7.14 -1.74
N THR A 6 1.38 8.25 -1.07
CA THR A 6 1.70 9.53 -1.71
C THR A 6 2.91 10.18 -1.05
N GLY A 7 3.74 10.84 -1.85
CA GLY A 7 4.97 11.47 -1.39
C GLY A 7 5.55 12.44 -2.43
N ALA A 8 6.41 13.34 -1.98
CA ALA A 8 7.05 14.35 -2.84
C ALA A 8 8.28 13.80 -3.59
N ASP A 9 8.94 12.77 -3.07
CA ASP A 9 10.10 12.12 -3.68
C ASP A 9 9.67 10.77 -4.31
N GLU A 10 9.73 10.71 -5.64
CA GLU A 10 9.30 9.53 -6.40
C GLU A 10 10.12 8.27 -6.09
N VAL A 11 11.45 8.43 -5.93
CA VAL A 11 12.36 7.31 -5.71
C VAL A 11 12.10 6.74 -4.32
N ARG A 12 12.02 7.59 -3.30
CA ARG A 12 11.69 7.16 -1.93
C ARG A 12 10.31 6.50 -1.90
N LEU A 13 9.30 7.10 -2.54
CA LEU A 13 7.95 6.55 -2.59
C LEU A 13 7.92 5.17 -3.25
N ALA A 14 8.63 4.99 -4.37
CA ALA A 14 8.73 3.70 -5.05
C ALA A 14 9.42 2.64 -4.17
N THR A 15 10.51 3.02 -3.49
CA THR A 15 11.22 2.13 -2.56
C THR A 15 10.33 1.72 -1.38
N ALA A 16 9.63 2.67 -0.76
CA ALA A 16 8.71 2.39 0.34
C ALA A 16 7.54 1.50 -0.09
N ALA A 17 6.95 1.76 -1.26
CA ALA A 17 5.88 0.93 -1.81
C ALA A 17 6.33 -0.52 -2.04
N GLU A 18 7.56 -0.72 -2.54
CA GLU A 18 8.13 -2.05 -2.74
C GLU A 18 8.43 -2.75 -1.40
N TYR A 19 8.93 -2.03 -0.39
CA TYR A 19 9.13 -2.61 0.94
C TYR A 19 7.81 -3.01 1.61
N LEU A 20 6.79 -2.17 1.48
CA LEU A 20 5.46 -2.47 2.04
C LEU A 20 4.84 -3.70 1.37
N LYS A 21 5.00 -3.85 0.04
CA LYS A 21 4.63 -5.08 -0.69
C LYS A 21 5.38 -6.30 -0.18
N LYS A 22 6.72 -6.23 -0.10
CA LYS A 22 7.55 -7.35 0.38
C LYS A 22 7.15 -7.78 1.77
N TYR A 23 6.87 -6.81 2.65
CA TYR A 23 6.36 -7.10 3.99
C TYR A 23 5.00 -7.80 3.94
N ALA A 24 4.04 -7.28 3.18
CA ALA A 24 2.71 -7.88 3.04
C ALA A 24 2.77 -9.33 2.52
N VAL A 25 3.59 -9.60 1.51
CA VAL A 25 3.83 -10.96 0.99
C VAL A 25 4.47 -11.85 2.06
N ARG A 26 5.46 -11.34 2.80
CA ARG A 26 6.18 -12.13 3.82
C ARG A 26 5.29 -12.56 4.98
N VAL A 27 4.38 -11.70 5.44
CA VAL A 27 3.49 -12.04 6.56
C VAL A 27 2.28 -12.87 6.13
N ASN A 28 1.92 -12.83 4.84
CA ASN A 28 0.83 -13.60 4.25
C ASN A 28 1.25 -15.06 3.95
N THR A 29 1.57 -15.83 4.98
CA THR A 29 2.09 -17.21 4.83
C THR A 29 1.04 -18.22 4.38
N GLY A 30 -0.25 -17.92 4.52
CA GLY A 30 -1.36 -18.79 4.10
C GLY A 30 -1.85 -18.56 2.67
N GLU A 31 -1.29 -17.59 1.95
CA GLU A 31 -1.70 -17.20 0.58
C GLU A 31 -3.18 -16.77 0.44
N GLU A 32 -3.88 -16.51 1.55
CA GLU A 32 -5.30 -16.10 1.59
C GLU A 32 -5.52 -14.68 1.04
N ILE A 33 -4.43 -13.92 0.86
CA ILE A 33 -4.43 -12.53 0.38
C ILE A 33 -3.59 -12.41 -0.89
N GLN A 34 -4.22 -12.10 -2.01
CA GLN A 34 -3.53 -11.73 -3.23
C GLN A 34 -3.03 -10.28 -3.13
N VAL A 35 -1.73 -10.08 -3.38
CA VAL A 35 -1.07 -8.77 -3.36
C VAL A 35 -0.68 -8.37 -4.78
N ILE A 36 -1.18 -7.22 -5.27
CA ILE A 36 -1.00 -6.74 -6.65
C ILE A 36 -0.42 -5.32 -6.64
N GLY A 37 0.59 -5.06 -7.48
CA GLY A 37 1.29 -3.76 -7.57
C GLY A 37 2.73 -3.81 -7.02
N PRO A 38 3.29 -2.66 -6.58
CA PRO A 38 2.69 -1.33 -6.61
C PRO A 38 2.53 -0.79 -8.04
N ALA A 39 1.39 -0.18 -8.34
CA ALA A 39 1.12 0.47 -9.62
C ALA A 39 1.13 2.00 -9.47
N SER A 40 1.51 2.71 -10.53
CA SER A 40 1.26 4.16 -10.64
C SER A 40 -0.13 4.35 -11.27
N PRO A 41 -1.04 5.14 -10.65
CA PRO A 41 -2.31 5.50 -11.28
C PRO A 41 -2.09 6.26 -12.59
N SER A 42 -3.05 6.17 -13.53
CA SER A 42 -3.01 6.81 -14.86
C SER A 42 -2.76 8.33 -14.78
N VAL A 43 -3.23 8.98 -13.70
CA VAL A 43 -2.85 10.36 -13.34
C VAL A 43 -1.73 10.31 -12.31
N GLY A 44 -0.50 10.11 -12.78
CA GLY A 44 0.69 9.88 -11.95
C GLY A 44 1.15 11.08 -11.13
N LYS A 45 0.72 12.31 -11.47
CA LYS A 45 1.14 13.55 -10.83
C LYS A 45 0.02 14.59 -10.85
N VAL A 46 -0.39 15.06 -9.66
CA VAL A 46 -1.21 16.28 -9.50
C VAL A 46 -0.54 17.07 -8.38
N ASN A 47 -0.19 18.33 -8.64
CA ASN A 47 0.44 19.24 -7.66
C ASN A 47 1.73 18.69 -7.03
N ASP A 48 2.67 18.18 -7.83
CA ASP A 48 3.99 17.69 -7.39
C ASP A 48 4.01 16.54 -6.37
N VAL A 49 2.88 15.85 -6.19
CA VAL A 49 2.79 14.66 -5.35
C VAL A 49 2.68 13.41 -6.22
N TYR A 50 3.65 12.51 -6.07
CA TYR A 50 3.66 11.19 -6.69
C TYR A 50 2.73 10.24 -5.96
N ARG A 51 2.19 9.25 -6.70
CA ARG A 51 1.24 8.28 -6.16
C ARG A 51 1.63 6.85 -6.53
N LYS A 52 1.51 5.94 -5.56
CA LYS A 52 1.60 4.49 -5.76
C LYS A 52 0.41 3.82 -5.08
N VAL A 53 -0.11 2.76 -5.69
CA VAL A 53 -1.20 1.97 -5.14
C VAL A 53 -0.80 0.51 -5.04
N LEU A 54 -1.04 -0.10 -3.88
CA LEU A 54 -0.97 -1.54 -3.67
C LEU A 54 -2.39 -2.07 -3.48
N TYR A 55 -2.78 -3.08 -4.24
CA TYR A 55 -4.09 -3.73 -4.11
C TYR A 55 -3.95 -5.05 -3.35
N LEU A 56 -4.79 -5.23 -2.33
CA LEU A 56 -4.91 -6.46 -1.57
C LEU A 56 -6.32 -7.02 -1.74
N LYS A 57 -6.40 -8.26 -2.21
CA LYS A 57 -7.65 -8.97 -2.48
C LYS A 57 -7.68 -10.27 -1.68
N SER A 58 -8.75 -10.48 -0.93
CA SER A 58 -9.02 -11.73 -0.24
C SER A 58 -10.51 -12.07 -0.39
N ARG A 59 -10.85 -13.35 -0.21
CA ARG A 59 -12.26 -13.80 -0.12
C ARG A 59 -12.88 -13.40 1.20
N GLU A 60 -12.06 -13.22 2.23
CA GLU A 60 -12.48 -13.03 3.61
C GLU A 60 -12.11 -11.61 4.07
N TYR A 61 -13.11 -10.82 4.47
CA TYR A 61 -12.90 -9.44 4.93
C TYR A 61 -11.96 -9.35 6.14
N LYS A 62 -12.07 -10.33 7.06
CA LYS A 62 -11.21 -10.44 8.25
C LYS A 62 -9.72 -10.51 7.90
N GLU A 63 -9.35 -11.13 6.78
CA GLU A 63 -7.96 -11.24 6.35
C GLU A 63 -7.43 -9.89 5.87
N LEU A 64 -8.28 -9.08 5.22
CA LEU A 64 -7.94 -7.71 4.84
C LEU A 64 -7.76 -6.79 6.06
N VAL A 65 -8.56 -6.97 7.11
CA VAL A 65 -8.38 -6.24 8.38
C VAL A 65 -7.10 -6.68 9.08
N TRP A 66 -6.83 -7.98 9.09
CA TRP A 66 -5.62 -8.54 9.70
C TRP A 66 -4.35 -7.99 9.04
N ILE A 67 -4.24 -8.06 7.71
CA ILE A 67 -3.05 -7.59 6.99
C ILE A 67 -2.87 -6.08 7.13
N LYS A 68 -3.96 -5.29 7.13
CA LYS A 68 -3.90 -3.84 7.39
C LYS A 68 -3.22 -3.56 8.72
N ASN A 69 -3.65 -4.21 9.80
CA ASN A 69 -3.09 -3.96 11.14
C ASN A 69 -1.59 -4.33 11.22
N HIS A 70 -1.15 -5.34 10.48
CA HIS A 70 0.28 -5.66 10.36
C HIS A 70 1.05 -4.60 9.58
N MET A 71 0.50 -4.16 8.43
CA MET A 71 1.11 -3.12 7.61
C MET A 71 1.21 -1.79 8.36
N GLU A 72 0.19 -1.40 9.12
CA GLU A 72 0.20 -0.19 9.96
C GLU A 72 1.33 -0.23 11.00
N ARG A 73 1.48 -1.36 11.72
CA ARG A 73 2.60 -1.54 12.66
C ARG A 73 3.95 -1.47 11.97
N TYR A 74 4.09 -2.06 10.78
CA TYR A 74 5.33 -2.00 10.01
C TYR A 74 5.69 -0.59 9.56
N ILE A 75 4.68 0.21 9.17
CA ILE A 75 4.84 1.61 8.80
C ILE A 75 5.28 2.43 10.02
N GLU A 76 4.62 2.25 11.17
CA GLU A 76 4.85 3.02 12.39
C GLU A 76 6.29 2.89 12.91
N ILE A 77 6.86 1.68 12.86
CA ILE A 77 8.21 1.43 13.38
C ILE A 77 9.33 1.78 12.38
N ASN A 78 9.00 2.09 11.12
CA ASN A 78 9.98 2.31 10.06
C ASN A 78 9.96 3.75 9.56
N ARG A 79 11.01 4.51 9.93
CA ARG A 79 11.16 5.92 9.56
C ARG A 79 11.20 6.16 8.05
N GLY A 80 11.43 5.13 7.23
CA GLY A 80 11.37 5.22 5.76
C GLY A 80 9.99 5.65 5.21
N PHE A 81 8.93 5.59 6.03
CA PHE A 81 7.59 6.04 5.65
C PHE A 81 7.20 7.41 6.22
N ALA A 82 8.06 8.05 7.03
CA ALA A 82 7.69 9.23 7.82
C ALA A 82 7.20 10.44 6.98
N ASP A 83 7.77 10.63 5.80
CA ASP A 83 7.44 11.73 4.89
C ASP A 83 6.35 11.36 3.87
N MET A 84 5.65 10.25 4.07
CA MET A 84 4.64 9.72 3.14
C MET A 84 3.26 9.69 3.78
N ARG A 85 2.25 10.04 2.98
CA ARG A 85 0.86 9.83 3.37
C ARG A 85 0.37 8.50 2.81
N ILE A 86 -0.02 7.61 3.70
CA ILE A 86 -0.50 6.25 3.40
C ILE A 86 -1.96 6.13 3.87
N GLN A 87 -2.84 5.65 3.00
CA GLN A 87 -4.27 5.48 3.27
C GLN A 87 -4.73 4.08 2.87
N PHE A 88 -5.49 3.43 3.75
CA PHE A 88 -6.11 2.14 3.51
C PHE A 88 -7.58 2.33 3.19
N ASP A 89 -8.02 1.79 2.05
CA ASP A 89 -9.40 1.88 1.57
C ASP A 89 -9.96 0.48 1.29
N PHE A 90 -10.96 0.05 2.06
CA PHE A 90 -11.63 -1.24 1.88
C PHE A 90 -12.65 -1.24 0.76
N ASN A 91 -13.19 -0.07 0.39
CA ASN A 91 -14.21 0.10 -0.62
C ASN A 91 -13.71 1.06 -1.71
N PRO A 92 -12.65 0.69 -2.47
CA PRO A 92 -12.11 1.52 -3.53
C PRO A 92 -13.08 1.58 -4.72
N MET A 93 -14.15 2.36 -4.57
CA MET A 93 -15.06 2.71 -5.66
C MET A 93 -14.32 3.73 -6.54
N ASN A 94 -13.92 3.31 -7.74
CA ASN A 94 -13.25 4.12 -8.76
C ASN A 94 -11.94 4.81 -8.31
N ILE A 95 -10.82 4.05 -8.28
CA ILE A 95 -9.46 4.62 -8.29
C ILE A 95 -8.90 4.71 -9.74
N PHE A 96 -9.78 4.74 -10.74
CA PHE A 96 -9.42 4.88 -12.15
C PHE A 96 -10.20 6.01 -12.81
#